data_AF-A0A853SVH2-F1
#
_entry.id   AF-A0A853SVH2-F1
#
_cell.length_a   1.000
_cell.length_b   1.000
_cell.length_c   1.000
_cell.angle_alpha   90.00
_cell.angle_beta   90.00
_cell.angle_gamma   90.00
#
_symmetry.space_group_name_H-M   'P 1'
#
loop_
_entity.id
_entity.type
_entity.pdbx_description
1 polymer ?
#
loop_
_entity_poly.entity_id
_entity_poly.type
_entity_poly.pdbx_seq_one_letter_code
_entity_poly.pdbx_strand_id
1 'polypeptide(L)'
;MLKKITSSELMLGMYVERLGRSWLDTPFWTRSFLLESPADLERIRSARLCEVWIDTTRGQAPQVAPPAVPSAAPPAAAGAPAAAPATVPASKTVADPGPPRSREEELARARRQIERSRQAVQTMFDEVRMGKALSAAQAYELVDDIAASMQRGGDVLLGLARLKSADNYTYMHSVAVCALMTALARELGLAPEQVRSAGLAGLLHDIGKMAVPSAILNKPGSLSEAEFSSVRAHPAAGHRMLQEVGEIDPVALDVCLHHHEKLDGSGYPKGLRGEEISLFARMGAICDVYDAITSNRPYKQGWCPADSLRRMAGWRGGHLDAQLFAAFVKCLGIYPLGTLVRLQSERLAVVVGQSPGKPLTQPTVRVFFSIRAGTCIAPTLLDLAAPGCQERIVSTESAAQWRLQDIDRYWAGEPAVA
;
A
#
# COMPACT_ATOMS: atom_id res chain seq x y z
N MET A 1 -15.30 -33.76 -5.33
CA MET A 1 -14.42 -33.93 -4.15
C MET A 1 -13.12 -33.19 -4.46
N LEU A 2 -12.57 -32.47 -3.49
CA LEU A 2 -11.34 -31.71 -3.71
C LEU A 2 -10.11 -32.61 -3.61
N LYS A 3 -9.31 -32.66 -4.68
CA LYS A 3 -8.07 -33.42 -4.74
C LYS A 3 -6.90 -32.47 -5.00
N LYS A 4 -5.86 -32.60 -4.19
CA LYS A 4 -4.60 -31.88 -4.36
C LYS A 4 -3.72 -32.62 -5.34
N ILE A 5 -3.24 -31.92 -6.37
CA ILE A 5 -2.36 -32.43 -7.42
C ILE A 5 -1.21 -31.44 -7.67
N THR A 6 -0.18 -31.89 -8.36
CA THR A 6 0.92 -31.04 -8.83
C THR A 6 0.56 -30.35 -10.15
N SER A 7 1.21 -29.22 -10.47
CA SER A 7 0.96 -28.50 -11.74
C SER A 7 1.32 -29.33 -12.98
N SER A 8 2.23 -30.30 -12.85
CA SER A 8 2.55 -31.30 -13.90
C SER A 8 1.40 -32.27 -14.17
N GLU A 9 0.54 -32.51 -13.20
CA GLU A 9 -0.61 -33.42 -13.33
C GLU A 9 -1.88 -32.71 -13.85
N LEU A 10 -1.82 -31.39 -14.10
CA LEU A 10 -2.94 -30.65 -14.68
C LEU A 10 -3.14 -31.04 -16.15
N MET A 11 -4.39 -31.18 -16.57
CA MET A 11 -4.80 -31.40 -17.96
C MET A 11 -5.98 -30.52 -18.32
N LEU A 12 -6.19 -30.31 -19.62
CA LEU A 12 -7.39 -29.64 -20.13
C LEU A 12 -8.64 -30.42 -19.70
N GLY A 13 -9.70 -29.68 -19.33
CA GLY A 13 -10.95 -30.24 -18.80
C GLY A 13 -10.94 -30.49 -17.28
N MET A 14 -9.89 -30.12 -16.55
CA MET A 14 -9.89 -30.14 -15.08
C MET A 14 -10.49 -28.85 -14.51
N TYR A 15 -11.33 -28.98 -13.49
CA TYR A 15 -11.89 -27.84 -12.77
C TYR A 15 -10.96 -27.45 -11.62
N VAL A 16 -10.27 -26.32 -11.77
CA VAL A 16 -9.29 -25.81 -10.81
C VAL A 16 -10.01 -24.97 -9.77
N GLU A 17 -10.05 -25.44 -8.53
CA GLU A 17 -10.74 -24.76 -7.42
C GLU A 17 -9.84 -23.69 -6.78
N ARG A 18 -8.55 -24.01 -6.57
CA ARG A 18 -7.59 -23.09 -5.95
C ARG A 18 -6.14 -23.39 -6.36
N LEU A 19 -5.40 -22.35 -6.72
CA LEU A 19 -3.95 -22.40 -6.91
C LEU A 19 -3.23 -22.10 -5.59
N GLY A 20 -2.20 -22.86 -5.22
CA GLY A 20 -1.58 -22.86 -3.89
C GLY A 20 -0.72 -21.63 -3.51
N ARG A 21 -0.82 -20.48 -4.18
CA ARG A 21 -0.03 -19.26 -3.87
C ARG A 21 -0.87 -17.99 -3.75
N SER A 22 -0.31 -17.02 -3.03
CA SER A 22 -0.88 -15.68 -2.82
C SER A 22 -1.13 -14.97 -4.16
N TRP A 23 -2.20 -14.19 -4.24
CA TRP A 23 -2.70 -13.44 -5.41
C TRP A 23 -1.69 -12.47 -6.08
N LEU A 24 -0.48 -12.36 -5.55
CA LEU A 24 0.62 -11.54 -6.06
C LEU A 24 1.49 -12.25 -7.12
N ASP A 25 1.33 -13.57 -7.28
CA ASP A 25 2.24 -14.41 -8.07
C ASP A 25 1.60 -14.98 -9.36
N THR A 26 0.34 -14.64 -9.70
CA THR A 26 -0.30 -15.14 -10.94
C THR A 26 -1.17 -14.08 -11.61
N PRO A 27 -1.24 -14.05 -12.96
CA PRO A 27 -2.06 -13.10 -13.73
C PRO A 27 -3.57 -13.37 -13.65
N PHE A 28 -4.03 -14.20 -12.70
CA PHE A 28 -5.42 -14.57 -12.52
C PHE A 28 -5.92 -14.06 -11.16
N TRP A 29 -6.91 -13.15 -11.19
CA TRP A 29 -7.67 -12.77 -10.01
C TRP A 29 -8.89 -13.70 -9.86
N THR A 30 -8.94 -14.37 -8.72
CA THR A 30 -9.60 -15.65 -8.41
C THR A 30 -11.10 -15.78 -8.69
N ARG A 31 -11.48 -16.95 -9.25
CA ARG A 31 -12.57 -17.87 -8.84
C ARG A 31 -12.33 -19.19 -9.58
N SER A 32 -12.74 -20.31 -8.99
CA SER A 32 -12.60 -21.65 -9.56
C SER A 32 -13.01 -21.69 -11.04
N PHE A 33 -12.23 -22.29 -11.93
CA PHE A 33 -12.48 -22.26 -13.38
C PHE A 33 -12.20 -23.62 -14.04
N LEU A 34 -12.86 -23.89 -15.16
CA LEU A 34 -12.60 -25.05 -16.00
C LEU A 34 -11.41 -24.76 -16.92
N LEU A 35 -10.38 -25.59 -16.89
CA LEU A 35 -9.17 -25.38 -17.70
C LEU A 35 -9.39 -25.84 -19.14
N GLU A 36 -9.85 -24.95 -20.02
CA GLU A 36 -10.17 -25.30 -21.42
C GLU A 36 -9.09 -24.85 -22.42
N SER A 37 -8.21 -23.95 -22.00
CA SER A 37 -7.21 -23.29 -22.85
C SER A 37 -5.84 -23.98 -22.77
N PRO A 38 -5.31 -24.52 -23.88
CA PRO A 38 -3.94 -25.06 -23.94
C PRO A 38 -2.87 -24.04 -23.52
N ALA A 39 -3.10 -22.76 -23.84
CA ALA A 39 -2.20 -21.68 -23.45
C ALA A 39 -2.20 -21.46 -21.92
N ASP A 40 -3.36 -21.60 -21.27
CA ASP A 40 -3.45 -21.47 -19.81
C ASP A 40 -2.87 -22.68 -19.08
N LEU A 41 -2.99 -23.88 -19.66
CA LEU A 41 -2.31 -25.07 -19.15
C LEU A 41 -0.77 -24.89 -19.17
N GLU A 42 -0.23 -24.38 -20.28
CA GLU A 42 1.21 -24.13 -20.37
C GLU A 42 1.67 -22.98 -19.47
N ARG A 43 0.86 -21.92 -19.28
CA ARG A 43 1.13 -20.87 -18.28
C ARG A 43 1.19 -21.43 -16.86
N ILE A 44 0.25 -22.31 -16.49
CA ILE A 44 0.20 -22.92 -15.15
C ILE A 44 1.40 -23.86 -14.92
N ARG A 45 1.80 -24.63 -15.94
CA ARG A 45 2.98 -25.51 -15.88
C ARG A 45 4.29 -24.73 -15.82
N SER A 46 4.43 -23.69 -16.63
CA SER A 46 5.62 -22.82 -16.67
C SER A 46 5.78 -21.95 -15.41
N ALA A 47 4.69 -21.65 -14.71
CA ALA A 47 4.70 -20.94 -13.43
C ALA A 47 5.27 -21.74 -12.24
N ARG A 48 5.70 -23.01 -12.44
CA ARG A 48 6.27 -23.91 -11.40
C ARG A 48 5.48 -23.93 -10.09
N LEU A 49 4.15 -23.93 -10.19
CA LEU A 49 3.29 -24.06 -9.01
C LEU A 49 3.47 -25.44 -8.37
N CYS A 50 3.76 -25.49 -7.07
CA CYS A 50 4.00 -26.75 -6.37
C CYS A 50 2.70 -27.53 -6.12
N GLU A 51 1.55 -26.84 -6.02
CA GLU A 51 0.29 -27.44 -5.57
C GLU A 51 -0.93 -26.76 -6.21
N VAL A 52 -1.83 -27.58 -6.77
CA VAL A 52 -3.11 -27.17 -7.35
C VAL A 52 -4.23 -28.03 -6.76
N TRP A 53 -5.34 -27.41 -6.39
CA TRP A 53 -6.54 -28.10 -5.89
C TRP A 53 -7.55 -28.20 -7.03
N ILE A 54 -7.92 -29.41 -7.43
CA ILE A 54 -8.94 -29.69 -8.44
C ILE A 54 -10.21 -30.25 -7.81
N ASP A 55 -11.36 -29.94 -8.37
CA ASP A 55 -12.62 -30.61 -8.02
C ASP A 55 -12.90 -31.76 -8.99
N THR A 56 -12.70 -32.99 -8.52
CA THR A 56 -12.90 -34.22 -9.32
C THR A 56 -14.37 -34.54 -9.58
N THR A 57 -15.31 -33.77 -9.02
CA THR A 57 -16.75 -33.88 -9.36
C THR A 57 -17.18 -32.91 -10.44
N ARG A 58 -16.30 -32.01 -10.88
CA ARG A 58 -16.59 -30.95 -11.87
C ARG A 58 -15.63 -30.94 -13.07
N GLY A 59 -14.72 -31.92 -13.17
CA GLY A 59 -13.74 -32.08 -14.25
C GLY A 59 -13.09 -33.48 -14.29
N GLN A 60 -12.24 -33.74 -15.28
CA GLN A 60 -11.62 -35.07 -15.50
C GLN A 60 -10.49 -35.40 -14.49
N ALA A 61 -10.21 -36.69 -14.25
CA ALA A 61 -9.21 -37.15 -13.26
C ALA A 61 -7.79 -37.33 -13.85
N PRO A 62 -6.70 -37.24 -13.06
CA PRO A 62 -5.31 -37.27 -13.58
C PRO A 62 -4.82 -38.65 -14.01
N GLN A 63 -4.10 -38.71 -15.15
CA GLN A 63 -3.20 -39.81 -15.54
C GLN A 63 -1.76 -39.28 -15.71
N VAL A 64 -0.76 -40.11 -15.38
CA VAL A 64 0.65 -39.74 -15.18
C VAL A 64 1.51 -40.06 -16.41
N ALA A 65 2.39 -39.12 -16.83
CA ALA A 65 3.58 -39.40 -17.66
C ALA A 65 4.67 -38.26 -17.55
N PRO A 66 5.97 -38.54 -17.80
CA PRO A 66 7.15 -37.84 -17.23
C PRO A 66 7.91 -36.85 -18.17
N PRO A 67 8.94 -36.10 -17.69
CA PRO A 67 9.37 -34.79 -18.24
C PRO A 67 10.68 -34.78 -19.05
N ALA A 68 10.96 -33.66 -19.75
CA ALA A 68 12.22 -33.35 -20.45
C ALA A 68 12.75 -31.91 -20.17
N VAL A 69 14.04 -31.71 -20.48
CA VAL A 69 15.10 -30.86 -19.88
C VAL A 69 15.28 -29.47 -20.59
N PRO A 70 15.92 -28.42 -19.98
CA PRO A 70 15.90 -27.04 -20.50
C PRO A 70 17.15 -26.60 -21.31
N SER A 71 17.06 -25.48 -22.05
CA SER A 71 18.17 -24.84 -22.80
C SER A 71 18.30 -23.33 -22.58
N ALA A 72 19.54 -22.86 -22.76
CA ALA A 72 20.25 -21.64 -22.34
C ALA A 72 19.86 -20.27 -22.97
N ALA A 73 20.34 -19.21 -22.30
CA ALA A 73 20.37 -17.79 -22.70
C ALA A 73 21.62 -17.40 -23.52
N PRO A 74 21.65 -16.19 -24.15
CA PRO A 74 22.76 -15.24 -23.96
C PRO A 74 22.34 -13.74 -24.10
N PRO A 75 23.26 -12.73 -24.18
CA PRO A 75 23.96 -12.06 -23.08
C PRO A 75 23.66 -10.53 -22.98
N ALA A 76 24.23 -9.91 -21.93
CA ALA A 76 24.08 -8.51 -21.54
C ALA A 76 24.92 -7.51 -22.35
N ALA A 77 24.43 -6.26 -22.47
CA ALA A 77 25.17 -5.08 -22.90
C ALA A 77 25.00 -3.94 -21.89
N ALA A 78 26.08 -3.16 -21.74
CA ALA A 78 26.35 -2.23 -20.65
C ALA A 78 25.91 -0.77 -20.93
N GLY A 79 25.67 -0.04 -19.84
CA GLY A 79 26.07 1.36 -19.66
C GLY A 79 25.09 2.45 -20.11
N ALA A 80 24.62 3.25 -19.15
CA ALA A 80 24.12 4.61 -19.40
C ALA A 80 24.53 5.57 -18.26
N PRO A 81 24.79 6.87 -18.55
CA PRO A 81 25.48 7.79 -17.66
C PRO A 81 24.54 8.60 -16.76
N ALA A 82 25.11 9.16 -15.69
CA ALA A 82 24.44 10.05 -14.74
C ALA A 82 23.99 11.36 -15.41
N ALA A 83 22.71 11.70 -15.26
CA ALA A 83 22.13 12.98 -15.70
C ALA A 83 22.27 14.06 -14.61
N ALA A 84 22.56 15.29 -15.06
CA ALA A 84 22.73 16.48 -14.23
C ALA A 84 21.42 16.90 -13.50
N PRO A 85 21.50 17.66 -12.38
CA PRO A 85 20.33 17.93 -11.56
C PRO A 85 19.45 19.02 -12.20
N ALA A 86 18.15 18.71 -12.33
CA ALA A 86 17.12 19.74 -12.42
C ALA A 86 17.02 20.47 -11.06
N THR A 87 16.81 21.78 -11.10
CA THR A 87 16.74 22.62 -9.89
C THR A 87 15.44 22.37 -9.14
N VAL A 88 15.51 21.67 -8.00
CA VAL A 88 14.39 21.59 -7.04
C VAL A 88 14.09 23.01 -6.53
N PRO A 89 12.85 23.52 -6.62
CA PRO A 89 12.52 24.85 -6.13
C PRO A 89 12.77 24.94 -4.62
N ALA A 90 13.24 26.08 -4.13
CA ALA A 90 13.53 26.29 -2.71
C ALA A 90 12.32 25.99 -1.81
N SER A 91 12.55 25.23 -0.73
CA SER A 91 11.52 24.87 0.25
C SER A 91 11.13 26.08 1.11
N LYS A 92 9.84 26.22 1.43
CA LYS A 92 9.38 27.18 2.44
C LYS A 92 9.85 26.68 3.82
N THR A 93 10.57 27.51 4.58
CA THR A 93 10.90 27.21 5.98
C THR A 93 9.61 26.93 6.76
N VAL A 94 9.47 25.71 7.26
CA VAL A 94 8.28 25.28 7.99
C VAL A 94 8.24 26.01 9.33
N ALA A 95 7.15 26.77 9.55
CA ALA A 95 6.95 27.53 10.78
C ALA A 95 6.81 26.61 12.02
N ASP A 96 7.33 27.12 13.14
CA ASP A 96 7.28 26.50 14.47
C ASP A 96 5.88 25.91 14.77
N PRO A 97 5.82 24.64 15.24
CA PRO A 97 4.65 24.00 15.82
C PRO A 97 3.69 24.84 16.65
N GLY A 98 4.19 25.84 17.36
CA GLY A 98 3.44 26.44 18.45
C GLY A 98 3.26 25.45 19.61
N PRO A 99 2.55 25.84 20.66
CA PRO A 99 2.47 25.06 21.90
C PRO A 99 1.73 23.72 21.71
N PRO A 100 2.01 22.71 22.57
CA PRO A 100 1.35 21.42 22.55
C PRO A 100 -0.17 21.58 22.72
N ARG A 101 -0.94 20.87 21.89
CA ARG A 101 -2.41 20.94 21.81
C ARG A 101 -3.05 19.68 22.35
N SER A 102 -4.35 19.75 22.65
CA SER A 102 -5.09 18.54 23.00
C SER A 102 -5.17 17.60 21.79
N ARG A 103 -5.19 16.28 22.02
CA ARG A 103 -5.25 15.29 20.93
C ARG A 103 -6.48 15.46 20.03
N GLU A 104 -7.60 15.92 20.58
CA GLU A 104 -8.81 16.23 19.82
C GLU A 104 -8.59 17.40 18.86
N GLU A 105 -7.90 18.45 19.31
CA GLU A 105 -7.51 19.58 18.45
C GLU A 105 -6.53 19.15 17.36
N GLU A 106 -5.62 18.23 17.66
CA GLU A 106 -4.70 17.66 16.68
C GLU A 106 -5.41 16.84 15.61
N LEU A 107 -6.34 15.97 16.02
CA LEU A 107 -7.20 15.20 15.12
C LEU A 107 -8.04 16.11 14.23
N ALA A 108 -8.69 17.13 14.81
CA ALA A 108 -9.51 18.08 14.05
C ALA A 108 -8.68 18.88 13.03
N ARG A 109 -7.46 19.29 13.41
CA ARG A 109 -6.52 19.93 12.49
C ARG A 109 -6.10 19.00 11.35
N ALA A 110 -5.67 17.78 11.69
CA ALA A 110 -5.21 16.80 10.71
C ALA A 110 -6.32 16.44 9.71
N ARG A 111 -7.57 16.29 10.17
CA ARG A 111 -8.75 16.09 9.31
C ARG A 111 -8.94 17.25 8.33
N ARG A 112 -8.95 18.50 8.80
CA ARG A 112 -9.09 19.69 7.93
C ARG A 112 -7.98 19.75 6.88
N GLN A 113 -6.76 19.43 7.29
CA GLN A 113 -5.60 19.48 6.41
C GLN A 113 -5.63 18.39 5.35
N ILE A 114 -5.99 17.16 5.72
CA ILE A 114 -6.17 16.05 4.77
C ILE A 114 -7.25 16.40 3.76
N GLU A 115 -8.38 16.94 4.21
CA GLU A 115 -9.47 17.30 3.30
C GLU A 115 -9.06 18.43 2.34
N ARG A 116 -8.31 19.44 2.82
CA ARG A 116 -7.74 20.47 1.96
C ARG A 116 -6.75 19.88 0.93
N SER A 117 -5.87 18.99 1.38
CA SER A 117 -4.87 18.33 0.51
C SER A 117 -5.57 17.47 -0.55
N ARG A 118 -6.61 16.73 -0.16
CA ARG A 118 -7.45 15.93 -1.04
C ARG A 118 -8.09 16.79 -2.13
N GLN A 119 -8.72 17.90 -1.75
CA GLN A 119 -9.37 18.82 -2.70
C GLN A 119 -8.37 19.36 -3.70
N ALA A 120 -7.19 19.78 -3.24
CA ALA A 120 -6.16 20.31 -4.13
C ALA A 120 -5.59 19.25 -5.09
N VAL A 121 -5.36 18.03 -4.62
CA VAL A 121 -4.96 16.90 -5.48
C VAL A 121 -6.05 16.57 -6.50
N GLN A 122 -7.31 16.57 -6.08
CA GLN A 122 -8.45 16.36 -6.97
C GLN A 122 -8.48 17.41 -8.07
N THR A 123 -8.42 18.69 -7.73
CA THR A 123 -8.38 19.78 -8.71
C THR A 123 -7.22 19.60 -9.68
N MET A 124 -6.00 19.35 -9.17
CA MET A 124 -4.80 19.16 -9.99
C MET A 124 -4.97 17.99 -10.98
N PHE A 125 -5.51 16.86 -10.54
CA PHE A 125 -5.70 15.68 -11.39
C PHE A 125 -6.83 15.87 -12.41
N ASP A 126 -7.92 16.54 -12.01
CA ASP A 126 -9.03 16.84 -12.92
C ASP A 126 -8.60 17.83 -14.01
N GLU A 127 -7.75 18.80 -13.69
CA GLU A 127 -7.14 19.69 -14.68
C GLU A 127 -6.29 18.95 -15.71
N VAL A 128 -5.45 18.01 -15.25
CA VAL A 128 -4.65 17.15 -16.13
C VAL A 128 -5.55 16.26 -16.99
N ARG A 129 -6.64 15.72 -16.43
CA ARG A 129 -7.64 14.95 -17.19
C ARG A 129 -8.31 15.79 -18.28
N MET A 130 -8.51 17.08 -18.04
CA MET A 130 -9.03 18.03 -19.04
C MET A 130 -7.99 18.49 -20.06
N GLY A 131 -6.76 17.94 -20.02
CA GLY A 131 -5.67 18.27 -20.93
C GLY A 131 -4.94 19.58 -20.59
N LYS A 132 -5.13 20.13 -19.38
CA LYS A 132 -4.29 21.23 -18.91
C LYS A 132 -2.91 20.70 -18.50
N ALA A 133 -1.89 21.53 -18.67
CA ALA A 133 -0.54 21.20 -18.20
C ALA A 133 -0.50 21.14 -16.66
N LEU A 134 0.18 20.14 -16.11
CA LEU A 134 0.44 20.05 -14.68
C LEU A 134 1.39 21.17 -14.25
N SER A 135 1.06 21.87 -13.16
CA SER A 135 1.97 22.84 -12.54
C SER A 135 2.89 22.14 -11.53
N ALA A 136 4.18 22.04 -11.86
CA ALA A 136 5.18 21.50 -10.92
C ALA A 136 5.24 22.33 -9.62
N ALA A 137 5.10 23.65 -9.72
CA ALA A 137 5.07 24.54 -8.55
C ALA A 137 3.91 24.21 -7.60
N GLN A 138 2.69 24.04 -8.10
CA GLN A 138 1.53 23.67 -7.29
C GLN A 138 1.70 22.29 -6.65
N ALA A 139 2.23 21.31 -7.39
CA ALA A 139 2.49 19.98 -6.85
C ALA A 139 3.49 20.02 -5.68
N TYR A 140 4.55 20.81 -5.81
CA TYR A 140 5.52 21.01 -4.74
C TYR A 140 4.96 21.74 -3.52
N GLU A 141 4.09 22.75 -3.72
CA GLU A 141 3.40 23.40 -2.60
C GLU A 141 2.55 22.41 -1.80
N LEU A 142 1.87 21.47 -2.48
CA LEU A 142 1.11 20.41 -1.80
C LEU A 142 2.02 19.46 -1.02
N VAL A 143 3.17 19.09 -1.57
CA VAL A 143 4.17 18.29 -0.86
C VAL A 143 4.64 19.01 0.39
N ASP A 144 4.95 20.31 0.29
CA ASP A 144 5.40 21.11 1.44
C ASP A 144 4.31 21.20 2.52
N ASP A 145 3.04 21.42 2.13
CA ASP A 145 1.89 21.46 3.03
C ASP A 145 1.67 20.10 3.75
N ILE A 146 1.78 18.97 3.03
CA ILE A 146 1.69 17.62 3.61
C ILE A 146 2.87 17.37 4.55
N ALA A 147 4.09 17.67 4.12
CA ALA A 147 5.32 17.44 4.86
C ALA A 147 5.42 18.27 6.15
N ALA A 148 4.91 19.51 6.12
CA ALA A 148 4.78 20.37 7.30
C ALA A 148 3.78 19.79 8.31
N SER A 149 2.69 19.22 7.81
CA SER A 149 1.65 18.61 8.65
C SER A 149 2.15 17.33 9.35
N MET A 150 3.09 16.61 8.73
CA MET A 150 3.72 15.44 9.34
C MET A 150 4.69 15.76 10.48
N GLN A 151 5.21 17.00 10.58
CA GLN A 151 6.06 17.38 11.71
C GLN A 151 5.30 17.40 13.04
N ARG A 152 3.96 17.49 12.99
CA ARG A 152 3.07 17.54 14.17
C ARG A 152 1.98 16.49 14.08
N GLY A 153 2.20 15.32 14.68
CA GLY A 153 1.23 14.21 14.66
C GLY A 153 1.25 13.45 13.32
N GLY A 154 2.45 13.13 12.82
CA GLY A 154 2.63 12.41 11.56
C GLY A 154 1.96 11.04 11.54
N ASP A 155 1.92 10.35 12.69
CA ASP A 155 1.17 9.10 12.86
C ASP A 155 -0.32 9.33 12.60
N VAL A 156 -0.92 10.36 13.20
CA VAL A 156 -2.33 10.74 13.02
C VAL A 156 -2.65 11.05 11.56
N LEU A 157 -1.80 11.81 10.88
CA LEU A 157 -1.99 12.13 9.46
C LEU A 157 -1.93 10.86 8.60
N LEU A 158 -0.94 10.00 8.81
CA LEU A 158 -0.82 8.72 8.10
C LEU A 158 -2.00 7.78 8.39
N GLY A 159 -2.51 7.77 9.63
CA GLY A 159 -3.70 7.02 10.00
C GLY A 159 -4.94 7.55 9.30
N LEU A 160 -5.24 8.84 9.44
CA LEU A 160 -6.41 9.47 8.84
C LEU A 160 -6.40 9.44 7.32
N ALA A 161 -5.22 9.54 6.69
CA ALA A 161 -5.12 9.45 5.24
C ALA A 161 -5.63 8.10 4.72
N ARG A 162 -5.61 7.04 5.54
CA ARG A 162 -6.13 5.70 5.20
C ARG A 162 -7.65 5.57 5.37
N LEU A 163 -8.28 6.46 6.15
CA LEU A 163 -9.74 6.50 6.30
C LEU A 163 -10.36 7.22 5.09
N LYS A 164 -10.63 6.47 4.02
CA LYS A 164 -11.14 6.99 2.75
C LYS A 164 -12.56 6.49 2.49
N SER A 165 -13.41 7.36 1.93
CA SER A 165 -14.66 6.94 1.29
C SER A 165 -14.37 6.39 -0.12
N ALA A 166 -15.26 5.53 -0.61
CA ALA A 166 -15.14 4.88 -1.92
C ALA A 166 -14.95 5.88 -3.09
N ASP A 167 -15.63 7.02 -3.02
CA ASP A 167 -15.68 8.01 -4.11
C ASP A 167 -14.38 8.81 -4.26
N ASN A 168 -13.53 8.83 -3.24
CA ASN A 168 -12.32 9.67 -3.17
C ASN A 168 -11.02 8.86 -3.20
N TYR A 169 -11.08 7.56 -3.52
CA TYR A 169 -9.98 6.63 -3.34
C TYR A 169 -8.67 7.09 -4.00
N THR A 170 -8.71 7.47 -5.28
CA THR A 170 -7.50 7.80 -6.05
C THR A 170 -6.77 9.03 -5.50
N TYR A 171 -7.49 10.11 -5.19
CA TYR A 171 -6.87 11.36 -4.73
C TYR A 171 -6.32 11.23 -3.31
N MET A 172 -7.05 10.55 -2.43
CA MET A 172 -6.58 10.26 -1.08
C MET A 172 -5.42 9.27 -1.06
N HIS A 173 -5.35 8.35 -2.02
CA HIS A 173 -4.21 7.46 -2.21
C HIS A 173 -2.93 8.25 -2.54
N SER A 174 -2.97 9.20 -3.46
CA SER A 174 -1.83 10.08 -3.74
C SER A 174 -1.36 10.87 -2.50
N VAL A 175 -2.28 11.40 -1.69
CA VAL A 175 -1.94 12.09 -0.43
C VAL A 175 -1.26 11.13 0.56
N ALA A 176 -1.80 9.92 0.72
CA ALA A 176 -1.24 8.92 1.63
C ALA A 176 0.14 8.45 1.19
N VAL A 177 0.34 8.14 -0.10
CA VAL A 177 1.63 7.69 -0.64
C VAL A 177 2.66 8.83 -0.59
N CYS A 178 2.27 10.09 -0.85
CA CYS A 178 3.13 11.26 -0.63
C CYS A 178 3.64 11.32 0.82
N ALA A 179 2.74 11.17 1.81
CA ALA A 179 3.11 11.19 3.22
C ALA A 179 3.99 9.99 3.60
N LEU A 180 3.68 8.79 3.13
CA LEU A 180 4.48 7.58 3.38
C LEU A 180 5.89 7.68 2.80
N MET A 181 6.02 8.15 1.55
CA MET A 181 7.31 8.37 0.89
C MET A 181 8.15 9.41 1.63
N THR A 182 7.51 10.50 2.08
CA THR A 182 8.17 11.54 2.89
C THR A 182 8.67 10.98 4.23
N ALA A 183 7.85 10.16 4.91
CA ALA A 183 8.23 9.52 6.17
C ALA A 183 9.41 8.57 5.98
N LEU A 184 9.35 7.71 4.96
CA LEU A 184 10.39 6.73 4.67
C LEU A 184 11.71 7.41 4.29
N ALA A 185 11.67 8.46 3.45
CA ALA A 185 12.86 9.23 3.10
C ALA A 185 13.55 9.85 4.33
N ARG A 186 12.76 10.37 5.28
CA ARG A 186 13.29 10.92 6.54
C ARG A 186 13.90 9.85 7.44
N GLU A 187 13.24 8.69 7.57
CA GLU A 187 13.77 7.56 8.34
C GLU A 187 15.09 7.03 7.78
N LEU A 188 15.24 7.06 6.46
CA LEU A 188 16.48 6.70 5.77
C LEU A 188 17.59 7.77 5.92
N GLY A 189 17.29 8.92 6.53
CA GLY A 189 18.24 10.01 6.72
C GLY A 189 18.61 10.74 5.42
N LEU A 190 17.72 10.71 4.41
CA LEU A 190 17.96 11.40 3.14
C LEU A 190 17.97 12.92 3.32
N ALA A 191 18.68 13.62 2.43
CA ALA A 191 18.76 15.07 2.45
C ALA A 191 17.37 15.73 2.29
N PRO A 192 17.14 16.94 2.83
CA PRO A 192 15.83 17.62 2.74
C PRO A 192 15.26 17.71 1.32
N GLU A 193 16.12 17.94 0.33
CA GLU A 193 15.75 18.01 -1.09
C GLU A 193 15.27 16.66 -1.59
N GLN A 194 15.97 15.57 -1.24
CA GLN A 194 15.59 14.20 -1.60
C GLN A 194 14.30 13.75 -0.92
N VAL A 195 14.07 14.18 0.33
CA VAL A 195 12.79 13.96 1.04
C VAL A 195 11.65 14.62 0.29
N ARG A 196 11.87 15.84 -0.22
CA ARG A 196 10.87 16.58 -1.00
C ARG A 196 10.63 15.92 -2.36
N SER A 197 11.67 15.46 -3.05
CA SER A 197 11.56 14.67 -4.29
C SER A 197 10.78 13.37 -4.06
N ALA A 198 11.01 12.67 -2.95
CA ALA A 198 10.26 11.46 -2.59
C ALA A 198 8.76 11.76 -2.35
N GLY A 199 8.45 12.85 -1.66
CA GLY A 199 7.08 13.31 -1.47
C GLY A 199 6.38 13.61 -2.80
N LEU A 200 7.04 14.36 -3.69
CA LEU A 200 6.51 14.66 -5.03
C LEU A 200 6.29 13.40 -5.85
N ALA A 201 7.26 12.48 -5.82
CA ALA A 201 7.15 11.19 -6.49
C ALA A 201 5.94 10.39 -5.97
N GLY A 202 5.74 10.33 -4.65
CA GLY A 202 4.58 9.70 -4.06
C GLY A 202 3.25 10.37 -4.42
N LEU A 203 3.22 11.70 -4.55
CA LEU A 203 2.03 12.45 -4.95
C LEU A 203 1.63 12.14 -6.40
N LEU A 204 2.61 12.05 -7.30
CA LEU A 204 2.39 11.96 -8.75
C LEU A 204 2.50 10.55 -9.33
N HIS A 205 2.90 9.55 -8.56
CA HIS A 205 3.19 8.19 -9.07
C HIS A 205 2.07 7.62 -9.95
N ASP A 206 0.83 7.92 -9.60
CA ASP A 206 -0.38 7.38 -10.21
C ASP A 206 -1.10 8.33 -11.18
N ILE A 207 -0.50 9.49 -11.51
CA ILE A 207 -1.13 10.52 -12.36
C ILE A 207 -1.62 9.97 -13.70
N GLY A 208 -0.94 8.96 -14.23
CA GLY A 208 -1.32 8.30 -15.47
C GLY A 208 -2.68 7.61 -15.44
N LYS A 209 -3.27 7.37 -14.26
CA LYS A 209 -4.67 6.92 -14.14
C LYS A 209 -5.64 7.92 -14.77
N MET A 210 -5.26 9.19 -14.94
CA MET A 210 -6.10 10.16 -15.64
C MET A 210 -6.31 9.84 -17.12
N ALA A 211 -5.47 9.00 -17.73
CA ALA A 211 -5.68 8.48 -19.08
C ALA A 211 -6.61 7.25 -19.15
N VAL A 212 -6.96 6.65 -18.01
CA VAL A 212 -7.80 5.46 -17.96
C VAL A 212 -9.27 5.87 -17.83
N PRO A 213 -10.20 5.31 -18.63
CA PRO A 213 -11.62 5.61 -18.50
C PRO A 213 -12.15 5.42 -17.08
N SER A 214 -12.94 6.38 -16.59
CA SER A 214 -13.50 6.36 -15.23
C SER A 214 -14.37 5.13 -14.96
N ALA A 215 -15.11 4.66 -15.98
CA ALA A 215 -15.93 3.45 -15.91
C ALA A 215 -15.10 2.18 -15.65
N ILE A 216 -13.83 2.16 -16.08
CA ILE A 216 -12.90 1.05 -15.82
C ILE A 216 -12.33 1.18 -14.41
N LEU A 217 -11.83 2.38 -14.04
CA LEU A 217 -11.23 2.61 -12.72
C LEU A 217 -12.20 2.38 -11.56
N ASN A 218 -13.48 2.74 -11.75
CA ASN A 218 -14.51 2.65 -10.72
C ASN A 218 -15.41 1.42 -10.88
N LYS A 219 -15.01 0.44 -11.70
CA LYS A 219 -15.85 -0.72 -12.00
C LYS A 219 -16.15 -1.53 -10.72
N PRO A 220 -17.42 -1.82 -10.42
CA PRO A 220 -17.80 -2.69 -9.31
C PRO A 220 -17.49 -4.16 -9.60
N GLY A 221 -16.24 -4.59 -9.44
CA GLY A 221 -15.84 -5.99 -9.59
C GLY A 221 -14.55 -6.20 -10.36
N SER A 222 -14.37 -7.42 -10.87
CA SER A 222 -13.17 -7.79 -11.63
C SER A 222 -13.12 -7.09 -12.99
N LEU A 223 -11.93 -6.66 -13.37
CA LEU A 223 -11.64 -6.14 -14.71
C LEU A 223 -11.52 -7.30 -15.71
N SER A 224 -11.95 -7.08 -16.95
CA SER A 224 -11.59 -7.92 -18.08
C SER A 224 -10.10 -7.79 -18.39
N GLU A 225 -9.54 -8.69 -19.19
CA GLU A 225 -8.13 -8.63 -19.59
C GLU A 225 -7.79 -7.32 -20.32
N ALA A 226 -8.70 -6.83 -21.17
CA ALA A 226 -8.54 -5.56 -21.90
C ALA A 226 -8.60 -4.36 -20.95
N GLU A 227 -9.54 -4.35 -20.01
CA GLU A 227 -9.67 -3.31 -18.98
C GLU A 227 -8.44 -3.29 -18.07
N PHE A 228 -7.95 -4.47 -17.66
CA PHE A 228 -6.74 -4.60 -16.87
C PHE A 228 -5.50 -4.12 -17.62
N SER A 229 -5.38 -4.43 -18.91
CA SER A 229 -4.27 -3.95 -19.75
C SER A 229 -4.27 -2.42 -19.87
N SER A 230 -5.46 -1.80 -19.94
CA SER A 230 -5.59 -0.34 -19.91
C SER A 230 -5.10 0.25 -18.59
N VAL A 231 -5.45 -0.36 -17.45
CA VAL A 231 -4.95 0.07 -16.13
C VAL A 231 -3.43 -0.15 -16.04
N ARG A 232 -2.91 -1.29 -16.50
CA ARG A 232 -1.46 -1.60 -16.48
C ARG A 232 -0.61 -0.62 -17.30
N ALA A 233 -1.22 0.10 -18.24
CA ALA A 233 -0.54 1.12 -19.04
C ALA A 233 -0.38 2.48 -18.31
N HIS A 234 -1.00 2.67 -17.14
CA HIS A 234 -0.95 3.96 -16.43
C HIS A 234 0.46 4.46 -16.07
N PRO A 235 1.48 3.63 -15.74
CA PRO A 235 2.81 4.16 -15.40
C PRO A 235 3.44 4.84 -16.63
N ALA A 236 3.33 4.21 -17.80
CA ALA A 236 3.83 4.77 -19.05
C ALA A 236 3.01 5.98 -19.53
N ALA A 237 1.70 6.01 -19.28
CA ALA A 237 0.88 7.19 -19.56
C ALA A 237 1.27 8.38 -18.66
N GLY A 238 1.44 8.13 -17.36
CA GLY A 238 1.82 9.15 -16.38
C GLY A 238 3.21 9.71 -16.66
N HIS A 239 4.18 8.85 -16.96
CA HIS A 239 5.52 9.29 -17.34
C HIS A 239 5.49 10.24 -18.56
N ARG A 240 4.71 9.91 -19.60
CA ARG A 240 4.56 10.80 -20.78
C ARG A 240 3.94 12.15 -20.40
N MET A 241 2.86 12.14 -19.61
CA MET A 241 2.22 13.38 -19.12
C MET A 241 3.21 14.25 -18.34
N LEU A 242 4.02 13.65 -17.48
CA LEU A 242 5.01 14.36 -16.69
C LEU A 242 6.17 14.91 -17.54
N GLN A 243 6.57 14.21 -18.60
CA GLN A 243 7.59 14.70 -19.54
C GLN A 243 7.12 15.92 -20.33
N GLU A 244 5.84 16.00 -20.68
CA GLU A 244 5.26 17.15 -21.40
C GLU A 244 5.30 18.46 -20.57
N VAL A 245 5.43 18.35 -19.24
CA VAL A 245 5.60 19.50 -18.33
C VAL A 245 7.00 20.12 -18.46
N GLY A 246 8.01 19.36 -18.90
CA GLY A 246 9.38 19.79 -19.11
C GLY A 246 10.24 19.87 -17.85
N GLU A 247 9.78 20.56 -16.79
CA GLU A 247 10.56 20.83 -15.56
C GLU A 247 10.08 20.04 -14.33
N ILE A 248 9.86 18.74 -14.51
CA ILE A 248 9.51 17.86 -13.39
C ILE A 248 10.75 17.15 -12.82
N ASP A 249 10.72 16.85 -11.53
CA ASP A 249 11.80 16.12 -10.86
C ASP A 249 12.05 14.74 -11.50
N PRO A 250 13.29 14.39 -11.88
CA PRO A 250 13.64 13.07 -12.41
C PRO A 250 13.22 11.90 -11.49
N VAL A 251 13.23 12.10 -10.17
CA VAL A 251 12.76 11.10 -9.21
C VAL A 251 11.27 10.84 -9.37
N ALA A 252 10.47 11.89 -9.60
CA ALA A 252 9.03 11.74 -9.80
C ALA A 252 8.70 11.02 -11.12
N LEU A 253 9.45 11.31 -12.19
CA LEU A 253 9.37 10.58 -13.46
C LEU A 253 9.65 9.09 -13.27
N ASP A 254 10.79 8.78 -12.65
CA ASP A 254 11.25 7.41 -12.46
C ASP A 254 10.26 6.57 -11.61
N VAL A 255 9.80 7.12 -10.48
CA VAL A 255 8.81 6.44 -9.63
C VAL A 255 7.47 6.27 -10.36
N CYS A 256 6.99 7.29 -11.07
CA CYS A 256 5.75 7.18 -11.85
C CYS A 256 5.82 6.03 -12.85
N LEU A 257 6.96 5.82 -13.50
CA LEU A 257 7.13 4.75 -14.47
C LEU A 257 7.34 3.36 -13.83
N HIS A 258 8.08 3.28 -12.72
CA HIS A 258 8.63 2.01 -12.22
C HIS A 258 8.09 1.55 -10.86
N HIS A 259 7.11 2.23 -10.24
CA HIS A 259 6.58 1.82 -8.93
C HIS A 259 5.87 0.45 -8.92
N HIS A 260 5.53 -0.12 -10.08
CA HIS A 260 5.01 -1.51 -10.21
C HIS A 260 6.10 -2.54 -10.57
N GLU A 261 7.36 -2.13 -10.65
CA GLU A 261 8.47 -3.07 -10.78
C GLU A 261 8.66 -3.85 -9.48
N LYS A 262 9.15 -5.09 -9.61
CA LYS A 262 9.38 -6.01 -8.48
C LYS A 262 10.81 -6.51 -8.58
N LEU A 263 11.51 -6.69 -7.45
CA LEU A 263 12.94 -7.03 -7.52
C LEU A 263 13.25 -8.35 -8.24
N ASP A 264 12.28 -9.26 -8.35
CA ASP A 264 12.43 -10.53 -9.08
C ASP A 264 12.22 -10.39 -10.61
N GLY A 265 11.80 -9.21 -11.07
CA GLY A 265 11.51 -8.91 -12.48
C GLY A 265 10.14 -9.36 -12.95
N SER A 266 9.26 -9.80 -12.05
CA SER A 266 7.86 -10.12 -12.39
C SER A 266 6.95 -8.88 -12.46
N GLY A 267 7.53 -7.69 -12.25
CA GLY A 267 6.86 -6.40 -12.31
C GLY A 267 6.63 -5.86 -13.72
N TYR A 268 6.23 -4.61 -13.81
CA TYR A 268 5.96 -3.91 -15.08
C TYR A 268 6.22 -2.40 -14.92
N PRO A 269 6.42 -1.65 -16.02
CA PRO A 269 6.29 -2.02 -17.43
C PRO A 269 7.50 -2.68 -18.09
N LYS A 270 8.70 -2.57 -17.52
CA LYS A 270 9.96 -3.02 -18.12
C LYS A 270 10.46 -4.37 -17.57
N GLY A 271 9.98 -4.81 -16.42
CA GLY A 271 10.40 -6.07 -15.79
C GLY A 271 11.81 -5.98 -15.20
N LEU A 272 12.14 -4.84 -14.61
CA LEU A 272 13.46 -4.55 -14.02
C LEU A 272 13.71 -5.44 -12.80
N ARG A 273 14.98 -5.76 -12.52
CA ARG A 273 15.37 -6.63 -11.40
C ARG A 273 16.32 -5.96 -10.43
N GLY A 274 16.17 -6.28 -9.15
CA GLY A 274 17.11 -5.88 -8.10
C GLY A 274 17.44 -4.39 -8.13
N GLU A 275 18.72 -4.09 -8.35
CA GLU A 275 19.27 -2.73 -8.34
C GLU A 275 19.03 -1.95 -9.65
N GLU A 276 18.48 -2.57 -10.70
CA GLU A 276 17.99 -1.86 -11.87
C GLU A 276 16.79 -0.96 -11.51
N ILE A 277 16.10 -1.28 -10.42
CA ILE A 277 15.03 -0.47 -9.85
C ILE A 277 15.67 0.56 -8.91
N SER A 278 15.42 1.84 -9.17
CA SER A 278 15.97 2.91 -8.34
C SER A 278 15.55 2.79 -6.87
N LEU A 279 16.31 3.44 -5.99
CA LEU A 279 15.96 3.53 -4.57
C LEU A 279 14.54 4.07 -4.36
N PHE A 280 14.20 5.19 -5.02
CA PHE A 280 12.89 5.81 -4.85
C PHE A 280 11.75 4.99 -5.48
N ALA A 281 11.99 4.27 -6.57
CA ALA A 281 10.99 3.37 -7.15
C ALA A 281 10.70 2.16 -6.23
N ARG A 282 11.75 1.60 -5.60
CA ARG A 282 11.59 0.56 -4.55
C ARG A 282 10.84 1.08 -3.33
N MET A 283 11.12 2.32 -2.90
CA MET A 283 10.34 3.00 -1.85
C MET A 283 8.88 3.16 -2.26
N GLY A 284 8.64 3.63 -3.49
CA GLY A 284 7.30 3.83 -4.06
C GLY A 284 6.47 2.55 -4.07
N ALA A 285 7.06 1.44 -4.51
CA ALA A 285 6.41 0.13 -4.51
C ALA A 285 5.96 -0.31 -3.10
N ILE A 286 6.79 -0.10 -2.07
CA ILE A 286 6.43 -0.43 -0.68
C ILE A 286 5.26 0.43 -0.19
N CYS A 287 5.36 1.75 -0.41
CA CYS A 287 4.35 2.72 0.04
C CYS A 287 2.99 2.51 -0.66
N ASP A 288 2.99 2.34 -1.98
CA ASP A 288 1.79 2.07 -2.78
C ASP A 288 1.10 0.78 -2.31
N VAL A 289 1.84 -0.32 -2.27
CA VAL A 289 1.30 -1.62 -1.84
C VAL A 289 0.69 -1.54 -0.44
N TYR A 290 1.39 -0.93 0.51
CA TYR A 290 0.91 -0.83 1.89
C TYR A 290 -0.39 -0.02 1.97
N ASP A 291 -0.46 1.14 1.31
CA ASP A 291 -1.68 1.95 1.30
C ASP A 291 -2.82 1.19 0.58
N ALA A 292 -2.53 0.53 -0.54
CA ALA A 292 -3.49 -0.20 -1.34
C ALA A 292 -4.17 -1.36 -0.59
N ILE A 293 -3.44 -2.07 0.28
CA ILE A 293 -3.98 -3.20 1.08
C ILE A 293 -4.60 -2.76 2.42
N THR A 294 -4.22 -1.60 2.95
CA THR A 294 -4.78 -1.05 4.20
C THR A 294 -5.94 -0.09 3.99
N SER A 295 -6.19 0.35 2.75
CA SER A 295 -7.30 1.23 2.40
C SER A 295 -8.62 0.47 2.22
N ASN A 296 -9.72 1.06 2.70
CA ASN A 296 -11.07 0.62 2.42
C ASN A 296 -11.44 0.93 0.96
N ARG A 297 -12.05 -0.04 0.28
CA ARG A 297 -12.59 0.09 -1.09
C ARG A 297 -14.08 -0.24 -1.06
N PRO A 298 -14.90 0.27 -2.00
CA PRO A 298 -16.35 0.05 -2.00
C PRO A 298 -16.79 -1.42 -1.87
N TYR A 299 -15.94 -2.37 -2.25
CA TYR A 299 -16.24 -3.82 -2.20
C TYR A 299 -15.33 -4.61 -1.24
N LYS A 300 -14.45 -3.96 -0.48
CA LYS A 300 -13.45 -4.63 0.35
C LYS A 300 -12.97 -3.75 1.49
N GLN A 301 -13.16 -4.21 2.72
CA GLN A 301 -12.52 -3.61 3.89
C GLN A 301 -10.99 -3.81 3.80
N GLY A 302 -10.26 -2.74 4.10
CA GLY A 302 -8.82 -2.77 4.21
C GLY A 302 -8.37 -3.76 5.28
N TRP A 303 -7.18 -4.33 5.10
CA TRP A 303 -6.60 -5.18 6.14
C TRP A 303 -6.15 -4.33 7.33
N CYS A 304 -6.18 -4.94 8.52
CA CYS A 304 -5.59 -4.35 9.72
C CYS A 304 -4.13 -3.95 9.44
N PRO A 305 -3.66 -2.75 9.85
CA PRO A 305 -2.32 -2.25 9.55
C PRO A 305 -1.19 -3.21 9.95
N ALA A 306 -1.22 -3.71 11.17
CA ALA A 306 -0.22 -4.64 11.66
C ALA A 306 -0.28 -6.00 10.92
N ASP A 307 -1.48 -6.46 10.54
CA ASP A 307 -1.63 -7.65 9.71
C ASP A 307 -1.07 -7.44 8.30
N SER A 308 -1.24 -6.25 7.72
CA SER A 308 -0.69 -5.86 6.42
C SER A 308 0.83 -5.92 6.44
N LEU A 309 1.48 -5.32 7.44
CA LEU A 309 2.93 -5.39 7.61
C LEU A 309 3.41 -6.84 7.78
N ARG A 310 2.74 -7.64 8.63
CA ARG A 310 3.06 -9.06 8.82
C ARG A 310 2.95 -9.86 7.52
N ARG A 311 1.90 -9.61 6.72
CA ARG A 311 1.70 -10.30 5.44
C ARG A 311 2.73 -9.87 4.41
N MET A 312 3.01 -8.58 4.27
CA MET A 312 4.06 -8.06 3.39
C MET A 312 5.42 -8.68 3.74
N ALA A 313 5.77 -8.77 5.02
CA ALA A 313 6.99 -9.42 5.49
C ALA A 313 7.05 -10.92 5.14
N GLY A 314 5.89 -11.58 5.07
CA GLY A 314 5.76 -13.00 4.75
C GLY A 314 5.69 -13.31 3.25
N TRP A 315 5.67 -12.31 2.37
CA TRP A 315 5.64 -12.55 0.93
C TRP A 315 6.97 -13.13 0.46
N ARG A 316 6.90 -14.39 0.04
CA ARG A 316 8.02 -15.12 -0.57
C ARG A 316 8.18 -14.63 -2.01
N GLY A 317 9.42 -14.54 -2.50
CA GLY A 317 9.71 -14.13 -3.88
C GLY A 317 10.52 -12.85 -4.01
N GLY A 318 10.82 -12.16 -2.90
CA GLY A 318 11.70 -11.00 -2.93
C GLY A 318 11.12 -9.79 -3.66
N HIS A 319 9.79 -9.68 -3.79
CA HIS A 319 9.18 -8.56 -4.51
C HIS A 319 9.50 -7.17 -3.93
N LEU A 320 9.74 -7.10 -2.63
CA LEU A 320 10.04 -5.87 -1.89
C LEU A 320 11.47 -5.92 -1.35
N ASP A 321 12.10 -4.76 -1.31
CA ASP A 321 13.41 -4.58 -0.71
C ASP A 321 13.33 -4.73 0.81
N ALA A 322 14.03 -5.72 1.36
CA ALA A 322 13.95 -6.05 2.78
C ALA A 322 14.51 -4.95 3.69
N GLN A 323 15.56 -4.23 3.25
CA GLN A 323 16.15 -3.16 4.05
C GLN A 323 15.23 -1.94 4.07
N LEU A 324 14.69 -1.56 2.92
CA LEU A 324 13.72 -0.46 2.82
C LEU A 324 12.42 -0.80 3.54
N PHE A 325 11.96 -2.04 3.46
CA PHE A 325 10.77 -2.49 4.19
C PHE A 325 10.99 -2.45 5.70
N ALA A 326 12.17 -2.82 6.19
CA ALA A 326 12.51 -2.69 7.61
C ALA A 326 12.50 -1.22 8.07
N ALA A 327 13.04 -0.29 7.28
CA ALA A 327 12.93 1.15 7.55
C ALA A 327 11.47 1.62 7.54
N PHE A 328 10.68 1.19 6.56
CA PHE A 328 9.25 1.51 6.47
C PHE A 328 8.45 1.06 7.70
N VAL A 329 8.74 -0.15 8.23
CA VAL A 329 8.13 -0.64 9.47
C VAL A 329 8.52 0.23 10.67
N LYS A 330 9.76 0.73 10.74
CA LYS A 330 10.17 1.66 11.80
C LYS A 330 9.38 2.98 11.74
N CYS A 331 9.12 3.52 10.55
CA CYS A 331 8.33 4.74 10.37
C CYS A 331 6.91 4.61 10.94
N LEU A 332 6.26 3.47 10.69
CA LEU A 332 4.86 3.24 11.07
C LEU A 332 4.71 2.70 12.49
N GLY A 333 5.77 2.11 13.03
CA GLY A 333 5.74 1.30 14.24
C GLY A 333 5.21 -0.11 14.00
N ILE A 334 5.46 -0.98 14.98
CA ILE A 334 5.03 -2.39 14.95
C ILE A 334 3.49 -2.49 15.02
N TYR A 335 2.88 -1.54 15.74
CA TYR A 335 1.44 -1.41 15.85
C TYR A 335 1.02 -0.03 15.32
N PRO A 336 0.74 0.11 14.02
CA PRO A 336 0.29 1.39 13.48
C PRO A 336 -1.06 1.83 14.05
N LEU A 337 -1.39 3.12 13.94
CA LEU A 337 -2.69 3.65 14.36
C LEU A 337 -3.87 2.86 13.78
N GLY A 338 -4.87 2.62 14.63
CA GLY A 338 -6.06 1.84 14.28
C GLY A 338 -5.88 0.32 14.42
N THR A 339 -4.70 -0.15 14.80
CA THR A 339 -4.50 -1.59 15.07
C THR A 339 -5.31 -2.02 16.29
N LEU A 340 -6.15 -3.05 16.13
CA LEU A 340 -6.85 -3.70 17.24
C LEU A 340 -5.90 -4.70 17.93
N VAL A 341 -5.74 -4.55 19.25
CA VAL A 341 -4.83 -5.36 20.06
C VAL A 341 -5.54 -5.97 21.25
N ARG A 342 -5.12 -7.18 21.63
CA ARG A 342 -5.47 -7.82 22.90
C ARG A 342 -4.38 -7.53 23.93
N LEU A 343 -4.80 -7.02 25.07
CA LEU A 343 -3.94 -6.83 26.23
C LEU A 343 -3.92 -8.08 27.12
N GLN A 344 -2.86 -8.24 27.90
CA GLN A 344 -2.71 -9.37 28.84
C GLN A 344 -3.83 -9.48 29.87
N SER A 345 -4.50 -8.37 30.19
CA SER A 345 -5.70 -8.37 31.03
C SER A 345 -6.96 -8.91 30.34
N GLU A 346 -6.84 -9.43 29.12
CA GLU A 346 -7.96 -9.86 28.29
C GLU A 346 -8.95 -8.72 27.98
N ARG A 347 -8.39 -7.53 27.75
CA ARG A 347 -9.14 -6.38 27.23
C ARG A 347 -8.72 -6.12 25.79
N LEU A 348 -9.66 -5.67 24.96
CA LEU A 348 -9.35 -5.19 23.62
C LEU A 348 -9.17 -3.68 23.65
N ALA A 349 -8.18 -3.22 22.90
CA ALA A 349 -7.87 -1.82 22.75
C ALA A 349 -7.50 -1.51 21.29
N VAL A 350 -7.71 -0.27 20.87
CA VAL A 350 -7.20 0.22 19.58
C VAL A 350 -5.96 1.08 19.82
N VAL A 351 -4.96 0.96 18.95
CA VAL A 351 -3.78 1.83 19.00
C VAL A 351 -4.15 3.24 18.55
N VAL A 352 -3.77 4.21 19.36
CA VAL A 352 -4.24 5.59 19.22
C VAL A 352 -3.12 6.64 19.21
N GLY A 353 -1.88 6.23 19.44
CA GLY A 353 -0.70 7.08 19.32
C GLY A 353 0.58 6.28 19.52
N GLN A 354 1.67 6.77 18.94
CA GLN A 354 3.02 6.35 19.30
C GLN A 354 3.65 7.42 20.22
N SER A 355 4.34 6.98 21.28
CA SER A 355 5.02 7.90 22.18
C SER A 355 6.45 8.15 21.69
N PRO A 356 6.85 9.39 21.34
CA PRO A 356 8.20 9.68 20.85
C PRO A 356 9.28 9.20 21.82
N GLY A 357 10.32 8.55 21.30
CA GLY A 357 11.44 8.04 22.11
C GLY A 357 11.09 6.85 23.03
N LYS A 358 9.89 6.26 22.90
CA LYS A 358 9.49 5.03 23.63
C LYS A 358 9.59 3.79 22.73
N PRO A 359 9.65 2.58 23.30
CA PRO A 359 9.68 1.34 22.51
C PRO A 359 8.48 1.22 21.58
N LEU A 360 8.70 0.80 20.32
CA LEU A 360 7.65 0.59 19.30
C LEU A 360 6.59 -0.46 19.70
N THR A 361 6.86 -1.24 20.74
CA THR A 361 5.97 -2.26 21.32
C THR A 361 5.04 -1.71 22.40
N GLN A 362 5.21 -0.45 22.80
CA GLN A 362 4.46 0.19 23.89
C GLN A 362 3.73 1.46 23.41
N PRO A 363 2.79 1.33 22.45
CA PRO A 363 1.99 2.47 22.00
C PRO A 363 1.01 2.96 23.08
N THR A 364 0.46 4.15 22.87
CA THR A 364 -0.77 4.54 23.58
C THR A 364 -1.97 3.85 22.93
N VAL A 365 -2.84 3.28 23.76
CA VAL A 365 -4.02 2.52 23.33
C VAL A 365 -5.29 3.06 23.99
N ARG A 366 -6.45 2.89 23.33
CA ARG A 366 -7.77 3.15 23.91
C ARG A 366 -8.49 1.84 24.13
N VAL A 367 -8.66 1.47 25.39
CA VAL A 367 -9.31 0.23 25.83
C VAL A 367 -10.82 0.44 25.83
N PHE A 368 -11.58 -0.47 25.23
CA PHE A 368 -13.03 -0.29 25.07
C PHE A 368 -13.85 -1.57 25.20
N PHE A 369 -13.22 -2.75 25.33
CA PHE A 369 -13.94 -4.02 25.42
C PHE A 369 -13.28 -4.98 26.42
N SER A 370 -14.09 -5.72 27.17
CA SER A 370 -13.64 -6.79 28.08
C SER A 370 -13.99 -8.14 27.50
N ILE A 371 -12.97 -8.97 27.19
CA ILE A 371 -13.18 -10.33 26.67
C ILE A 371 -13.84 -11.21 27.74
N ARG A 372 -13.41 -11.09 28.99
CA ARG A 372 -13.95 -11.88 30.11
C ARG A 372 -15.45 -11.66 30.32
N ALA A 373 -15.88 -10.40 30.20
CA ALA A 373 -17.29 -10.04 30.38
C ALA A 373 -18.08 -10.09 29.05
N GLY A 374 -17.40 -10.27 27.91
CA GLY A 374 -18.03 -10.28 26.59
C GLY A 374 -18.75 -8.98 26.22
N THR A 375 -18.34 -7.84 26.79
CA THR A 375 -19.06 -6.57 26.65
C THR A 375 -18.14 -5.36 26.47
N CYS A 376 -18.68 -4.31 25.85
CA CYS A 376 -18.05 -3.00 25.78
C CYS A 376 -17.93 -2.38 27.17
N ILE A 377 -16.85 -1.66 27.41
CA ILE A 377 -16.59 -0.90 28.63
C ILE A 377 -16.37 0.57 28.29
N ALA A 378 -16.44 1.44 29.29
CA ALA A 378 -16.14 2.86 29.13
C ALA A 378 -14.74 3.05 28.50
N PRO A 379 -14.63 3.72 27.34
CA PRO A 379 -13.35 3.86 26.65
C PRO A 379 -12.34 4.60 27.52
N THR A 380 -11.20 3.98 27.78
CA THR A 380 -10.13 4.56 28.63
C THR A 380 -8.82 4.60 27.88
N LEU A 381 -8.12 5.74 27.95
CA LEU A 381 -6.79 5.90 27.37
C LEU A 381 -5.74 5.26 28.28
N LEU A 382 -4.82 4.51 27.71
CA LEU A 382 -3.73 3.85 28.42
C LEU A 382 -2.43 4.03 27.64
N ASP A 383 -1.44 4.67 28.26
CA ASP A 383 -0.07 4.72 27.74
C ASP A 383 0.68 3.47 28.24
N LEU A 384 1.04 2.57 27.32
CA LEU A 384 1.77 1.34 27.65
C LEU A 384 3.24 1.62 28.01
N ALA A 385 3.76 2.81 27.72
CA ALA A 385 5.11 3.24 28.07
C ALA A 385 5.17 4.05 29.38
N ALA A 386 4.02 4.28 30.02
CA ALA A 386 3.95 5.01 31.28
C ALA A 386 4.61 4.23 32.43
N PRO A 387 5.39 4.89 33.32
CA PRO A 387 5.96 4.25 34.50
C PRO A 387 4.88 3.57 35.35
N GLY A 388 5.08 2.29 35.68
CA GLY A 388 4.11 1.50 36.47
C GLY A 388 2.99 0.84 35.66
N CYS A 389 2.89 1.10 34.35
CA CYS A 389 1.98 0.36 33.48
C CYS A 389 2.44 -1.10 33.35
N GLN A 390 1.63 -2.03 33.84
CA GLN A 390 1.95 -3.46 33.76
C GLN A 390 1.42 -4.10 32.47
N GLU A 391 0.49 -3.44 31.77
CA GLU A 391 -0.16 -3.96 30.58
C GLU A 391 0.81 -4.17 29.41
N ARG A 392 0.54 -5.21 28.64
CA ARG A 392 1.32 -5.57 27.44
C ARG A 392 0.38 -6.06 26.35
N ILE A 393 0.77 -5.79 25.11
CA ILE A 393 0.08 -6.35 23.94
C ILE A 393 0.48 -7.83 23.81
N VAL A 394 -0.53 -8.70 23.80
CA VAL A 394 -0.37 -10.16 23.61
C VAL A 394 -0.47 -10.52 22.14
N SER A 395 -1.46 -9.96 21.45
CA SER A 395 -1.74 -10.27 20.05
C SER A 395 -2.43 -9.09 19.34
N THR A 396 -2.31 -9.06 18.02
CA THR A 396 -3.19 -8.29 17.15
C THR A 396 -4.45 -9.09 16.87
N GLU A 397 -5.61 -8.44 16.87
CA GLU A 397 -6.91 -9.08 16.71
C GLU A 397 -7.64 -8.55 15.47
N SER A 398 -8.58 -9.34 14.94
CA SER A 398 -9.46 -8.91 13.86
C SER A 398 -10.81 -8.47 14.42
N ALA A 399 -11.29 -7.28 14.04
CA ALA A 399 -12.60 -6.80 14.46
C ALA A 399 -13.74 -7.79 14.10
N ALA A 400 -13.62 -8.46 12.95
CA ALA A 400 -14.59 -9.46 12.49
C ALA A 400 -14.69 -10.68 13.43
N GLN A 401 -13.57 -11.12 14.03
CA GLN A 401 -13.55 -12.22 15.00
C GLN A 401 -14.41 -11.90 16.24
N TRP A 402 -14.44 -10.63 16.62
CA TRP A 402 -15.16 -10.13 17.80
C TRP A 402 -16.52 -9.53 17.45
N ARG A 403 -16.95 -9.60 16.18
CA ARG A 403 -18.17 -8.95 15.66
C ARG A 403 -18.24 -7.46 15.97
N LEU A 404 -17.07 -6.82 16.10
CA LEU A 404 -16.95 -5.39 16.34
C LEU A 404 -17.05 -4.66 15.01
N GLN A 405 -17.86 -3.62 14.98
CA GLN A 405 -17.98 -2.71 13.85
C GLN A 405 -17.46 -1.33 14.27
N ASP A 406 -17.03 -0.54 13.28
CA ASP A 406 -16.62 0.85 13.48
C ASP A 406 -15.61 1.03 14.63
N ILE A 407 -14.56 0.20 14.65
CA ILE A 407 -13.49 0.35 15.65
C ILE A 407 -12.68 1.64 15.42
N ASP A 408 -12.84 2.26 14.25
CA ASP A 408 -12.10 3.45 13.87
C ASP A 408 -12.48 4.66 14.72
N ARG A 409 -13.73 4.75 15.19
CA ARG A 409 -14.19 5.78 16.13
C ARG A 409 -13.30 5.92 17.37
N TYR A 410 -12.71 4.82 17.85
CA TYR A 410 -11.89 4.81 19.06
C TYR A 410 -10.53 5.48 18.87
N TRP A 411 -10.05 5.65 17.64
CA TRP A 411 -8.78 6.33 17.37
C TRP A 411 -8.93 7.58 16.51
N ALA A 412 -9.96 7.65 15.67
CA ALA A 412 -10.25 8.76 14.77
C ALA A 412 -10.96 9.94 15.46
N GLY A 413 -11.42 9.78 16.71
CA GLY A 413 -11.99 10.87 17.53
C GLY A 413 -13.42 11.27 17.17
N GLU A 414 -14.23 10.34 16.64
CA GLU A 414 -15.65 10.62 16.43
C GLU A 414 -16.44 10.45 17.72
N PRO A 415 -17.43 11.31 17.99
CA PRO A 415 -18.37 11.08 19.09
C PRO A 415 -19.06 9.75 18.84
N ALA A 416 -19.20 8.94 19.90
CA ALA A 416 -19.95 7.70 19.83
C ALA A 416 -21.35 8.02 19.27
N VAL A 417 -21.71 7.42 18.13
CA VAL A 417 -23.10 7.40 17.69
C VAL A 417 -23.88 6.68 18.80
N ALA A 418 -24.80 7.43 19.41
CA ALA A 418 -25.64 7.00 20.52
C ALA A 418 -26.57 5.85 20.11
#